data_AF-A0A1W1X8Y0-F1
#
_entry.id   AF-A0A1W1X8Y0-F1
#
_cell.length_a   1.000
_cell.length_b   1.000
_cell.length_c   1.000
_cell.angle_alpha   90.00
_cell.angle_beta   90.00
_cell.angle_gamma   90.00
#
_symmetry.space_group_name_H-M   'P 1'
#
loop_
_entity.id
_entity.type
_entity.pdbx_description
1 polymer ?
#
loop_
_entity_poly.entity_id
_entity_poly.type
_entity_poly.pdbx_seq_one_letter_code
_entity_poly.pdbx_strand_id
1 'polypeptide(L)'
;MRRACRPALLACLALLCNVPARAEVKLAPDFFERLNVRWRIDRAISDAQHDLATGNAQIYVVGGYSPVTPGISDEERARLSMLPTNSDDVGCMTPRPDSPDSGSEEYARRYNSYIAAHYVPLPAAPVTSAGHNAAP
;
A
#
# COMPACT_ATOMS: atom_id res chain seq x y z
N MET A 1 7.49 -68.85 1.30
CA MET A 1 7.99 -68.80 -0.09
C MET A 1 7.31 -67.65 -0.82
N ARG A 2 8.09 -66.77 -1.51
CA ARG A 2 7.72 -65.81 -2.58
C ARG A 2 6.79 -64.63 -2.17
N ARG A 3 7.28 -63.40 -1.92
CA ARG A 3 7.68 -62.29 -2.85
C ARG A 3 6.63 -61.93 -3.92
N ALA A 4 6.03 -60.72 -3.81
CA ALA A 4 5.73 -59.77 -4.90
C ALA A 4 5.14 -58.47 -4.27
N CYS A 5 5.93 -57.40 -4.14
CA CYS A 5 5.98 -56.23 -5.05
C CYS A 5 4.84 -55.22 -4.86
N ARG A 6 5.10 -54.16 -4.08
CA ARG A 6 4.58 -52.79 -4.31
C ARG A 6 5.28 -52.24 -5.58
N PRO A 7 4.60 -51.44 -6.44
CA PRO A 7 4.64 -49.99 -6.23
C PRO A 7 3.37 -49.26 -6.75
N ALA A 8 2.58 -48.70 -5.85
CA ALA A 8 1.59 -47.67 -6.17
C ALA A 8 2.13 -46.33 -5.66
N LEU A 9 3.16 -45.82 -6.33
CA LEU A 9 3.88 -44.60 -5.95
C LEU A 9 4.23 -43.83 -7.23
N LEU A 10 3.21 -43.48 -8.02
CA LEU A 10 3.37 -42.68 -9.25
C LEU A 10 2.02 -42.16 -9.78
N ALA A 11 1.20 -41.55 -8.92
CA ALA A 11 -0.05 -40.92 -9.37
C ALA A 11 -0.40 -39.60 -8.63
N CYS A 12 0.58 -38.93 -8.02
CA CYS A 12 0.38 -37.59 -7.41
C CYS A 12 1.16 -36.46 -8.11
N LEU A 13 1.75 -36.69 -9.28
CA LEU A 13 2.55 -35.66 -9.99
C LEU A 13 1.93 -35.16 -11.31
N ALA A 14 0.66 -35.44 -11.57
CA ALA A 14 -0.02 -35.03 -12.82
C ALA A 14 -1.20 -34.07 -12.61
N LEU A 15 -1.29 -33.42 -11.44
CA LEU A 15 -2.36 -32.46 -11.11
C LEU A 15 -1.83 -31.03 -10.91
N LEU A 16 -0.70 -30.68 -11.54
CA LEU A 16 -0.10 -29.33 -11.48
C LEU A 16 0.11 -28.65 -12.85
N CYS A 17 -0.42 -29.19 -13.96
CA CYS A 17 -0.21 -28.60 -15.30
C CYS A 17 -1.50 -28.24 -16.05
N ASN A 18 -2.58 -27.89 -15.34
CA ASN A 18 -3.82 -27.44 -15.98
C ASN A 18 -4.33 -26.12 -15.40
N VAL A 19 -3.42 -25.14 -15.27
CA VAL A 19 -3.81 -23.73 -15.13
C VAL A 19 -3.98 -23.19 -16.56
N PRO A 20 -5.22 -22.94 -17.03
CA PRO A 20 -5.40 -22.27 -18.31
C PRO A 20 -4.74 -20.90 -18.25
N ALA A 21 -3.70 -20.73 -19.06
CA ALA A 21 -3.15 -19.44 -19.38
C ALA A 21 -4.25 -18.54 -19.96
N ARG A 22 -4.25 -17.28 -19.52
CA ARG A 22 -5.14 -16.18 -19.92
C ARG A 22 -6.54 -16.18 -19.28
N ALA A 23 -6.58 -15.82 -18.00
CA ALA A 23 -7.62 -14.87 -17.61
C ALA A 23 -7.29 -13.53 -18.30
N GLU A 24 -7.99 -13.21 -19.40
CA GLU A 24 -8.12 -11.82 -19.82
C GLU A 24 -8.83 -11.10 -18.68
N VAL A 25 -8.05 -10.44 -17.83
CA VAL A 25 -8.58 -9.42 -16.93
C VAL A 25 -9.11 -8.33 -17.85
N LYS A 26 -10.40 -8.40 -18.19
CA LYS A 26 -11.14 -7.29 -18.76
C LYS A 26 -11.17 -6.22 -17.69
N LEU A 27 -10.14 -5.37 -17.70
CA LEU A 27 -10.12 -4.13 -16.97
C LEU A 27 -11.43 -3.42 -17.34
N ALA A 28 -12.27 -3.23 -16.33
CA ALA A 28 -13.56 -2.59 -16.51
C ALA A 28 -13.33 -1.24 -17.22
N PRO A 29 -14.22 -0.81 -18.14
CA PRO A 29 -14.02 0.42 -18.92
C PRO A 29 -13.85 1.68 -18.03
N ASP A 30 -14.30 1.63 -16.79
CA ASP A 30 -14.12 2.61 -15.72
C ASP A 30 -12.74 2.58 -15.02
N PHE A 31 -11.84 1.66 -15.38
CA PHE A 31 -10.46 1.66 -14.90
C PHE A 31 -9.66 2.82 -15.49
N PHE A 32 -9.84 3.11 -16.78
CA PHE A 32 -9.18 4.23 -17.44
C PHE A 32 -9.86 5.58 -17.18
N GLU A 33 -11.15 5.58 -16.84
CA GLU A 33 -11.82 6.80 -16.37
C GLU A 33 -11.36 7.22 -14.97
N ARG A 34 -10.89 6.26 -14.14
CA ARG A 34 -10.12 6.53 -12.91
C ARG A 34 -8.71 7.08 -13.16
N LEU A 35 -8.16 6.89 -14.37
CA LEU A 35 -6.82 7.37 -14.75
C LEU A 35 -6.83 8.82 -15.28
N ASN A 36 -8.01 9.43 -15.47
CA ASN A 36 -8.13 10.89 -15.46
C ASN A 36 -8.13 11.33 -13.98
N VAL A 37 -6.95 11.36 -13.37
CA VAL A 37 -6.73 11.63 -11.94
C VAL A 37 -7.01 13.10 -11.63
N ARG A 38 -8.28 13.50 -11.71
CA ARG A 38 -8.76 14.69 -11.00
C ARG A 38 -8.84 14.29 -9.54
N TRP A 39 -7.91 14.82 -8.76
CA TRP A 39 -7.93 14.74 -7.30
C TRP A 39 -9.32 15.04 -6.76
N ARG A 40 -9.96 14.03 -6.16
CA ARG A 40 -11.28 14.17 -5.54
C ARG A 40 -11.11 14.54 -4.07
N ILE A 41 -10.90 15.84 -3.83
CA ILE A 41 -10.69 16.43 -2.50
C ILE A 41 -11.77 15.99 -1.50
N ASP A 42 -13.01 15.82 -1.96
CA ASP A 42 -14.15 15.35 -1.17
C ASP A 42 -13.96 13.93 -0.61
N ARG A 43 -13.14 13.09 -1.26
CA ARG A 43 -12.89 11.72 -0.83
C ARG A 43 -11.68 11.53 0.08
N ALA A 44 -10.80 12.53 0.18
CA ALA A 44 -9.55 12.44 0.95
C ALA A 44 -9.72 11.84 2.36
N ILE A 45 -10.76 12.26 3.08
CA ILE A 45 -11.04 11.74 4.43
C ILE A 45 -11.56 10.30 4.39
N SER A 46 -12.47 9.98 3.46
CA SER A 46 -13.02 8.62 3.30
C SER A 46 -11.92 7.63 2.90
N ASP A 47 -11.00 8.06 2.04
CA ASP A 47 -9.88 7.25 1.58
C ASP A 47 -8.89 7.03 2.74
N ALA A 48 -8.58 8.07 3.53
CA ALA A 48 -7.76 7.93 4.74
C ALA A 48 -8.38 6.99 5.79
N GLN A 49 -9.70 7.05 5.97
CA GLN A 49 -10.44 6.13 6.84
C GLN A 49 -10.32 4.69 6.37
N HIS A 50 -10.48 4.46 5.06
CA HIS A 50 -10.36 3.14 4.46
C HIS A 50 -8.94 2.58 4.61
N ASP A 51 -7.92 3.38 4.32
CA ASP A 51 -6.52 2.96 4.38
C ASP A 51 -6.09 2.66 5.83
N LEU A 52 -6.56 3.43 6.82
CA LEU A 52 -6.37 3.09 8.23
C LEU A 52 -7.07 1.79 8.62
N ALA A 53 -8.32 1.60 8.21
CA ALA A 53 -9.11 0.41 8.56
C ALA A 53 -8.54 -0.88 7.94
N THR A 54 -7.88 -0.76 6.78
CA THR A 54 -7.29 -1.89 6.05
C THR A 54 -5.81 -2.10 6.39
N GLY A 55 -5.21 -1.24 7.22
CA GLY A 55 -3.78 -1.29 7.56
C GLY A 55 -2.85 -0.84 6.43
N ASN A 56 -3.38 -0.14 5.43
CA ASN A 56 -2.66 0.39 4.26
C ASN A 56 -2.39 1.89 4.37
N ALA A 57 -2.36 2.44 5.58
CA ALA A 57 -2.08 3.87 5.79
C ALA A 57 -0.74 4.25 5.14
N GLN A 58 -0.74 5.41 4.50
CA GLN A 58 0.39 5.99 3.76
C GLN A 58 0.39 7.50 3.96
N ILE A 59 1.44 8.19 3.52
CA ILE A 59 1.54 9.66 3.57
C ILE A 59 1.76 10.19 2.16
N TYR A 60 0.93 11.14 1.73
CA TYR A 60 1.10 11.79 0.44
C TYR A 60 2.12 12.92 0.53
N VAL A 61 3.02 12.96 -0.45
CA VAL A 61 4.08 13.96 -0.56
C VAL A 61 3.83 14.79 -1.82
N VAL A 62 3.89 16.11 -1.72
CA VAL A 62 3.75 17.04 -2.86
C VAL A 62 5.10 17.64 -3.22
N GLY A 63 5.36 17.72 -4.52
CA GLY A 63 6.48 18.48 -5.08
C GLY A 63 7.65 17.59 -5.48
N GLY A 64 8.27 17.91 -6.62
CA GLY A 64 9.38 17.14 -7.17
C GLY A 64 10.73 17.41 -6.48
N TYR A 65 11.28 18.62 -6.67
CA TYR A 65 12.63 18.95 -6.18
C TYR A 65 12.70 19.16 -4.66
N SER A 66 11.62 19.63 -4.05
CA SER A 66 11.50 19.85 -2.60
C SER A 66 10.19 19.24 -2.11
N PRO A 67 10.17 17.93 -1.83
CA PRO A 67 8.97 17.25 -1.35
C PRO A 67 8.52 17.83 0.00
N VAL A 68 7.23 18.15 0.09
CA VAL A 68 6.57 18.55 1.33
C VAL A 68 5.48 17.55 1.67
N THR A 69 5.17 17.41 2.96
CA THR A 69 4.04 16.61 3.45
C THR A 69 2.96 17.54 4.01
N PRO A 70 2.03 18.04 3.17
CA PRO A 70 1.03 19.00 3.61
C PRO A 70 0.19 18.42 4.76
N GLY A 71 -0.16 19.27 5.71
CA GLY A 71 -1.09 18.92 6.78
C GLY A 71 -0.50 18.08 7.92
N ILE A 72 0.83 17.95 8.00
CA ILE A 72 1.56 17.22 9.06
C ILE A 72 2.52 18.18 9.76
N SER A 73 2.45 18.29 11.09
CA SER A 73 3.42 19.07 11.88
C SER A 73 4.79 18.36 11.96
N ASP A 74 5.83 19.07 12.39
CA ASP A 74 7.16 18.47 12.54
C ASP A 74 7.18 17.38 13.64
N GLU A 75 6.40 17.56 14.71
CA GLU A 75 6.25 16.57 15.78
C GLU A 75 5.56 15.29 15.27
N GLU A 76 4.53 15.44 14.43
CA GLU A 76 3.81 14.31 13.85
C GLU A 76 4.67 13.55 12.83
N ARG A 77 5.56 14.25 12.13
CA ARG A 77 6.44 13.66 11.12
C ARG A 77 7.33 12.55 11.69
N ALA A 78 7.83 12.72 12.91
CA ALA A 78 8.62 11.68 13.59
C ALA A 78 7.79 10.41 13.83
N ARG A 79 6.54 10.56 14.32
CA ARG A 79 5.62 9.43 14.57
C ARG A 79 5.20 8.72 13.28
N LEU A 80 5.00 9.48 12.21
CA LEU A 80 4.51 8.97 10.92
C LEU A 80 5.65 8.49 10.00
N SER A 81 6.91 8.65 10.41
CA SER A 81 8.10 8.29 9.60
C SER A 81 8.18 6.83 9.18
N MET A 82 7.45 5.96 9.88
CA MET A 82 7.39 4.52 9.59
C MET A 82 6.34 4.17 8.51
N LEU A 83 5.46 5.11 8.14
CA LEU A 83 4.46 4.88 7.10
C LEU A 83 5.08 5.02 5.70
N PRO A 84 4.60 4.23 4.73
CA PRO A 84 5.01 4.40 3.34
C PRO A 84 4.61 5.78 2.82
N THR A 85 5.49 6.39 2.04
CA THR A 85 5.21 7.65 1.35
C THR A 85 4.72 7.37 -0.05
N ASN A 86 3.60 7.97 -0.42
CA ASN A 86 3.09 7.94 -1.78
C ASN A 86 3.40 9.27 -2.49
N SER A 87 4.21 9.18 -3.53
CA SER A 87 4.57 10.29 -4.42
C SER A 87 3.97 10.13 -5.83
N ASP A 88 3.31 9.00 -6.09
CA ASP A 88 2.71 8.74 -7.39
C ASP A 88 1.58 9.77 -7.58
N ASP A 89 1.70 10.54 -8.66
CA ASP A 89 0.75 11.57 -9.10
C ASP A 89 0.61 12.84 -8.22
N VAL A 90 1.25 12.92 -7.05
CA VAL A 90 1.19 14.11 -6.18
C VAL A 90 2.40 15.03 -6.44
N GLY A 91 2.24 15.97 -7.38
CA GLY A 91 3.17 17.10 -7.52
C GLY A 91 4.52 16.79 -8.19
N CYS A 92 4.68 15.64 -8.84
CA CYS A 92 5.80 15.38 -9.75
C CYS A 92 5.48 15.85 -11.18
N MET A 93 4.95 17.06 -11.34
CA MET A 93 4.92 17.72 -12.64
C MET A 93 5.21 19.19 -12.43
N THR A 94 6.21 19.70 -13.13
CA THR A 94 6.28 21.10 -13.55
C THR A 94 4.84 21.50 -13.90
N PRO A 95 4.24 22.53 -13.26
CA PRO A 95 2.84 22.86 -13.48
C PRO A 95 2.64 23.01 -14.98
N ARG A 96 1.96 22.04 -15.59
CA ARG A 96 1.56 22.19 -16.99
C ARG A 96 0.54 23.32 -16.96
N PRO A 97 0.75 24.41 -17.72
CA PRO A 97 -0.13 25.58 -17.69
C PRO A 97 -1.61 25.25 -18.03
N ASP A 98 -1.85 24.04 -18.53
CA ASP A 98 -3.08 23.42 -18.98
C ASP A 98 -3.53 22.21 -18.12
N SER A 99 -2.78 21.82 -17.07
CA SER A 99 -3.15 20.73 -16.15
C SER A 99 -3.84 21.28 -14.89
N PRO A 100 -5.09 20.87 -14.60
CA PRO A 100 -5.78 21.20 -13.36
C PRO A 100 -5.23 20.35 -12.20
N ASP A 101 -3.96 20.55 -11.84
CA ASP A 101 -3.34 20.03 -10.62
C ASP A 101 -3.84 20.74 -9.35
N SER A 102 -4.90 21.55 -9.45
CA SER A 102 -5.43 22.43 -8.41
C SER A 102 -6.08 21.73 -7.22
N GLY A 103 -5.98 20.40 -7.11
CA GLY A 103 -6.55 19.63 -6.00
C GLY A 103 -5.61 18.63 -5.33
N SER A 104 -4.40 18.42 -5.83
CA SER A 104 -3.47 17.41 -5.29
C SER A 104 -2.98 17.77 -3.90
N GLU A 105 -2.54 19.02 -3.72
CA GLU A 105 -2.08 19.53 -2.43
C GLU A 105 -3.19 19.55 -1.38
N GLU A 106 -4.38 19.99 -1.76
CA GLU A 106 -5.54 20.05 -0.85
C GLU A 106 -6.04 18.64 -0.47
N TYR A 107 -6.03 17.70 -1.43
CA TYR A 107 -6.32 16.30 -1.15
C TYR A 107 -5.28 15.72 -0.17
N ALA A 108 -3.99 15.88 -0.48
CA ALA A 108 -2.89 15.40 0.36
C ALA A 108 -2.98 15.98 1.77
N ARG A 109 -3.24 17.30 1.90
CA ARG A 109 -3.41 17.99 3.18
C ARG A 109 -4.54 17.36 4.00
N ARG A 110 -5.73 17.19 3.44
CA ARG A 110 -6.88 16.62 4.16
C ARG A 110 -6.66 15.16 4.56
N TYR A 111 -6.13 14.37 3.64
CA TYR A 111 -5.82 12.97 3.87
C TYR A 111 -4.76 12.84 4.98
N ASN A 112 -3.63 13.52 4.84
CA ASN A 112 -2.50 13.44 5.77
C ASN A 112 -2.88 13.94 7.16
N SER A 113 -3.62 15.05 7.28
CA SER A 113 -4.09 15.54 8.58
C SER A 113 -5.01 14.52 9.27
N TYR A 114 -5.83 13.79 8.50
CA TYR A 114 -6.66 12.72 9.07
C TYR A 114 -5.80 11.55 9.59
N ILE A 115 -4.84 11.09 8.79
CA ILE A 115 -3.89 10.05 9.20
C ILE A 115 -3.13 10.49 10.45
N ALA A 116 -2.60 11.71 10.48
CA ALA A 116 -1.85 12.22 11.62
C ALA A 116 -2.69 12.22 12.91
N ALA A 117 -3.95 12.64 12.84
CA ALA A 117 -4.83 12.65 13.99
C ALA A 117 -5.20 11.24 14.50
N HIS A 118 -5.26 10.22 13.64
CA HIS A 118 -5.84 8.91 13.98
C HIS A 118 -4.87 7.74 13.94
N TYR A 119 -3.68 7.91 13.38
CA TYR A 119 -2.68 6.86 13.31
C TYR A 119 -2.05 6.64 14.69
N VAL A 120 -2.33 5.47 15.25
CA VAL A 120 -1.69 4.97 16.46
C VAL A 120 -0.72 3.88 16.02
N PRO A 121 0.61 4.07 16.16
CA PRO A 121 1.56 3.02 15.86
C PRO A 121 1.23 1.82 16.74
N LEU A 122 1.12 0.64 16.12
CA LEU A 122 0.97 -0.59 16.89
C LEU A 122 2.13 -0.68 17.88
N PRO A 123 1.87 -1.06 19.15
CA PRO A 123 2.95 -1.27 20.09
C PRO A 123 3.92 -2.26 19.47
N ALA A 124 5.21 -1.94 19.49
CA ALA A 124 6.24 -2.87 19.05
C ALA A 124 5.95 -4.22 19.71
N ALA A 125 5.80 -5.27 18.90
CA ALA A 125 5.56 -6.61 19.44
C ALA A 125 6.61 -6.84 20.53
N PRO A 126 6.20 -7.33 21.73
CA PRO A 126 7.15 -7.54 22.81
C PRO A 126 8.26 -8.40 22.23
N VAL A 127 9.49 -7.86 22.27
CA VAL A 127 10.66 -8.57 21.78
C VAL A 127 10.76 -9.77 22.71
N THR A 128 10.20 -10.91 22.29
CA THR A 128 10.43 -12.17 22.97
C THR A 128 11.89 -12.46 22.72
N SER A 129 12.73 -11.97 23.63
CA SER A 129 14.07 -12.48 23.85
C SER A 129 13.87 -13.92 24.30
N ALA A 130 13.52 -14.79 23.35
CA ALA A 130 13.58 -16.22 23.52
C ALA A 130 15.03 -16.49 23.89
N GLY A 131 15.22 -16.81 25.16
CA GLY A 131 16.53 -17.00 25.76
C GLY A 131 17.36 -17.90 24.85
N HIS A 132 18.46 -17.34 24.37
CA HIS A 132 19.65 -18.14 24.11
C HIS A 132 20.10 -18.69 25.47
N ASN A 133 19.43 -19.73 25.93
CA ASN A 133 19.94 -20.59 26.98
C ASN A 133 21.05 -21.42 26.37
N ALA A 134 22.24 -21.31 27.00
CA ALA A 134 23.13 -22.40 27.39
C ALA A 134 23.51 -23.40 26.29
N ALA A 135 24.76 -23.55 25.90
CA ALA A 135 25.92 -24.02 26.69
C ALA A 135 26.97 -24.51 25.65
N PRO A 136 28.19 -24.97 26.03
CA PRO A 136 28.79 -25.10 27.35
C PRO A 136 29.93 -24.12 27.66
#